data_AF-A0A0B5DVH7-F1
#
_entry.id   AF-A0A0B5DVH7-F1
#
_cell.length_a   1.000
_cell.length_b   1.000
_cell.length_c   1.000
_cell.angle_alpha   90.00
_cell.angle_beta   90.00
_cell.angle_gamma   90.00
#
_symmetry.space_group_name_H-M   'P 1'
#
loop_
_entity.id
_entity.type
_entity.pdbx_description
1 polymer ?
#
loop_
_entity_poly.entity_id
_entity_poly.type
_entity_poly.pdbx_seq_one_letter_code
_entity_poly.pdbx_strand_id
1 'polypeptide(L)' 'MEKLTLLLNASTVEMLHLLARDSGKTIGLLVQDMALERYMNCAMSGTRPSGQAAPSGEIGLTGSG' A
#
# COMPACT_ATOMS: atom_id res chain seq x y z
N MET A 1 -12.90 -15.90 -0.40
CA MET A 1 -12.37 -14.55 -0.12
C MET A 1 -11.15 -14.70 0.75
N GLU A 2 -10.04 -14.07 0.39
CA GLU A 2 -8.85 -14.01 1.24
C GLU A 2 -9.06 -13.00 2.37
N LYS A 3 -8.46 -13.28 3.54
CA LYS A 3 -8.53 -12.41 4.72
C LYS A 3 -7.19 -11.72 4.89
N LEU A 4 -7.20 -10.39 4.92
CA LEU A 4 -6.02 -9.56 5.18
C LEU A 4 -6.20 -8.84 6.52
N THR A 5 -5.19 -8.91 7.38
CA THR A 5 -5.16 -8.18 8.64
C THR A 5 -4.24 -6.97 8.50
N LEU A 6 -4.76 -5.78 8.76
CA LEU A 6 -4.02 -4.52 8.71
C LEU A 6 -3.81 -3.99 10.13
N LEU A 7 -2.56 -3.66 10.45
CA LEU A 7 -2.21 -2.96 11.68
C LEU A 7 -2.22 -1.46 11.39
N LEU A 8 -3.20 -0.76 11.94
CA LEU A 8 -3.38 0.68 11.78
C LEU A 8 -3.39 1.34 13.15
N ASN A 9 -2.98 2.60 13.21
CA ASN A 9 -3.14 3.37 14.44
C ASN A 9 -4.63 3.66 14.72
N ALA A 10 -4.96 3.93 15.98
CA ALA A 10 -6.35 4.14 16.41
C ALA A 10 -7.05 5.26 15.62
N SER A 11 -6.36 6.37 15.38
CA SER A 11 -6.91 7.51 14.64
C SER A 11 -7.30 7.17 13.19
N THR A 12 -6.54 6.31 12.51
CA THR A 12 -6.87 5.88 11.14
C THR A 12 -8.07 4.94 11.17
N VAL A 13 -8.18 4.07 12.18
CA VAL A 13 -9.34 3.18 12.33
C VAL A 13 -10.61 4.00 12.57
N GLU A 14 -10.58 5.00 13.44
CA GLU A 14 -11.71 5.91 13.69
C GLU A 14 -12.14 6.64 12.41
N MET A 15 -11.18 7.18 11.66
CA MET A 15 -11.45 7.82 10.37
C MET A 15 -12.12 6.86 9.38
N LEU A 16 -11.61 5.62 9.27
CA LEU A 16 -12.21 4.60 8.38
C LEU A 16 -13.64 4.25 8.79
N HIS A 17 -13.94 4.21 10.09
CA HIS A 17 -15.31 4.01 10.57
C HIS A 17 -16.25 5.16 10.18
N LEU A 18 -15.79 6.41 10.28
CA LEU A 18 -16.57 7.57 9.87
C LEU A 18 -16.86 7.55 8.36
N LEU A 19 -15.84 7.28 7.54
CA LEU A 19 -15.98 7.18 6.09
C LEU A 19 -16.91 6.04 5.68
N ALA A 20 -16.79 4.87 6.32
CA ALA A 20 -17.66 3.73 6.08
C ALA A 20 -19.13 4.06 6.33
N ARG A 21 -19.40 4.80 7.41
CA ARG A 21 -20.75 5.25 7.77
C ARG A 21 -21.30 6.27 6.79
N ASP A 22 -20.49 7.25 6.40
CA ASP A 22 -20.87 8.29 5.46
C ASP A 22 -21.18 7.73 4.06
N SER A 23 -20.33 6.82 3.56
CA SER A 23 -20.49 6.24 2.23
C SER A 23 -21.44 5.02 2.18
N GLY A 24 -21.92 4.55 3.34
CA GLY A 24 -22.71 3.31 3.44
C GLY A 24 -21.95 2.04 3.01
N LYS A 25 -20.61 2.05 3.05
CA LYS A 25 -19.76 0.92 2.62
C LYS A 25 -19.13 0.24 3.83
N THR A 26 -18.66 -0.99 3.67
CA THR A 26 -17.81 -1.63 4.67
C THR A 26 -16.39 -1.08 4.57
N ILE A 27 -15.64 -1.10 5.68
CA ILE A 27 -14.22 -0.72 5.70
C ILE A 27 -13.41 -1.55 4.69
N GLY A 28 -13.72 -2.84 4.54
CA GLY A 28 -13.05 -3.71 3.58
C GLY A 28 -13.20 -3.22 2.14
N LEU A 29 -14.40 -2.80 1.75
CA LEU A 29 -14.64 -2.25 0.40
C LEU A 29 -13.96 -0.91 0.20
N LEU A 30 -13.97 -0.03 1.22
CA LEU A 30 -13.25 1.25 1.15
C LEU A 30 -11.75 1.05 0.96
N VAL A 31 -11.15 0.13 1.72
CA VAL A 31 -9.72 -0.18 1.60
C VAL A 31 -9.40 -0.79 0.25
N GLN A 32 -10.27 -1.66 -0.28
CA GLN A 32 -10.11 -2.23 -1.61
C GLN A 32 -10.19 -1.16 -2.71
N ASP A 33 -11.18 -0.27 -2.66
CA ASP A 33 -11.34 0.82 -3.61
C ASP A 33 -10.09 1.74 -3.61
N MET A 34 -9.63 2.15 -2.43
CA MET A 34 -8.43 3.00 -2.29
C MET A 34 -7.15 2.27 -2.76
N ALA A 35 -7.01 0.98 -2.45
CA ALA A 35 -5.86 0.19 -2.88
C ALA A 35 -5.84 0.02 -4.40
N LEU A 36 -7.00 -0.22 -5.00
CA LEU A 36 -7.15 -0.36 -6.45
C LEU A 36 -6.84 0.95 -7.16
N GLU A 37 -7.39 2.07 -6.68
CA GLU A 37 -7.10 3.40 -7.22
C GLU A 37 -5.60 3.69 -7.21
N ARG A 38 -4.94 3.41 -6.08
CA ARG A 38 -3.49 3.60 -5.95
C ARG A 38 -2.70 2.69 -6.88
N TYR A 39 -3.10 1.43 -7.00
CA TYR A 39 -2.48 0.48 -7.93
C TYR A 39 -2.58 0.96 -9.38
N MET A 40 -3.78 1.37 -9.81
CA MET A 40 -4.02 1.89 -11.16
C MET A 40 -3.19 3.14 -11.43
N ASN A 41 -3.14 4.06 -10.47
CA ASN A 41 -2.34 5.27 -10.60
C ASN A 41 -0.84 4.96 -10.77
N CYS A 42 -0.30 4.01 -10.00
CA CYS A 42 1.09 3.54 -10.14
C CYS A 42 1.34 2.84 -11.48
N ALA A 43 0.41 1.98 -11.91
CA ALA A 43 0.51 1.25 -13.18
C ALA A 43 0.48 2.19 -14.40
N MET A 44 -0.40 3.21 -14.37
CA MET A 44 -0.53 4.20 -15.44
C MET A 44 0.63 5.21 -15.45
N SER A 45 1.17 5.56 -14.28
CA SER A 45 2.28 6.52 -14.17
C SER A 45 3.66 5.90 -14.47
N GLY A 46 3.75 4.60 -14.76
CA GLY A 46 5.01 3.88 -14.99
C GLY A 46 5.94 3.82 -13.77
N THR A 47 5.53 4.38 -12.64
CA THR A 47 6.24 4.32 -11.36
C THR A 47 5.90 2.99 -10.70
N ARG A 48 6.80 2.01 -10.86
CA ARG A 48 6.76 0.80 -10.02
C ARG A 48 6.67 1.26 -8.56
N PRO A 49 5.73 0.73 -7.76
CA PRO A 49 5.66 1.10 -6.36
C PRO A 49 7.00 0.77 -5.72
N SER A 50 7.74 1.81 -5.33
CA SER A 50 9.04 1.70 -4.68
C SER A 50 8.81 1.19 -3.25
N GLY A 51 8.48 -0.09 -3.16
CA GLY A 51 8.31 -0.88 -1.95
C GLY A 51 9.19 -2.14 -1.98
N GLN A 52 10.21 -2.14 -2.83
CA GLN A 52 11.34 -3.05 -2.68
C GLN A 52 12.38 -2.30 -1.87
N ALA A 53 12.37 -2.51 -0.55
CA ALA A 53 13.59 -2.29 0.22
C ALA A 53 14.66 -3.13 -0.48
N ALA A 54 15.59 -2.47 -1.16
CA ALA A 54 16.79 -3.13 -1.64
C ALA A 54 17.41 -3.83 -0.42
N PRO A 55 17.74 -5.13 -0.48
CA PRO A 55 18.68 -5.65 0.50
C PRO A 55 19.94 -4.81 0.34
N SER A 56 20.26 -4.03 1.38
CA SER A 56 21.58 -3.46 1.57
C SER A 56 22.57 -4.62 1.65
N GLY A 57 23.02 -5.07 0.48
CA GLY A 57 24.01 -6.10 0.27
C GLY A 57 25.26 -5.44 -0.29
N GLU A 58 26.06 -4.91 0.63
CA GLU A 58 27.45 -4.56 0.43
C GLU A 58 28.22 -5.71 -0.25
N ILE A 59 28.78 -5.49 -1.46
CA ILE A 59 30.00 -6.18 -1.92
C ILE A 59 30.62 -5.51 -3.17
N GLY A 60 31.83 -4.98 -2.99
CA GLY A 60 32.95 -5.28 -3.89
C GLY A 60 33.22 -4.33 -5.06
N LEU A 61 33.91 -3.22 -4.80
CA LEU A 61 34.86 -2.68 -5.77
C LEU A 61 35.94 -3.73 -6.07
N THR A 62 36.02 -4.23 -7.29
CA THR A 62 37.31 -4.50 -7.93
C THR A 62 37.19 -4.19 -9.42
N GLY A 63 37.87 -3.11 -9.84
CA GLY A 63 38.26 -2.93 -11.22
C GLY A 63 39.36 -3.92 -11.62
N SER A 64 39.60 -3.97 -12.93
CA SER A 64 40.75 -4.50 -13.70
C SER A 64 40.16 -5.24 -14.89
N GLY A 65 40.58 -5.05 -16.14
CA GLY A 65 41.69 -4.32 -16.74
C GLY A 65 41.75 -4.78 -18.20
#